data_AF-A0A375A9B6-F1
#
_entry.id   AF-A0A375A9B6-F1
#
_cell.length_a   1.000
_cell.length_b   1.000
_cell.length_c   1.000
_cell.angle_alpha   90.00
_cell.angle_beta   90.00
_cell.angle_gamma   90.00
#
_symmetry.space_group_name_H-M   'P 1'
#
loop_
_entity.id
_entity.type
_entity.pdbx_description
1 polymer ?
#
loop_
_entity_poly.entity_id
_entity_poly.type
_entity_poly.pdbx_seq_one_letter_code
_entity_poly.pdbx_strand_id
1 'polypeptide(L)'
;MANFPDTQYAVHIVNFTGELADKNEEGKDDGFNKVVYPMNILSGPKKRKIYYSQAGFFQKSASSEDLYYTGLQPQDDGSVRALFSVFGKGVKKIDKHCTSDADGDPGASCAVIIPNFQLNRTYLLIAELDKQLPDKNIWVGFVIDTSNNKKTRIGSWATPVGWGKLSGNSIGFVEDFIGVNNCADIVATRVEFKPIEHYRSDGRLVDGKMNKAYGVGVCDGKVPFSSKQYHPGGLFIDINDGLSWP
;
A
#
# COMPACT_ATOMS: atom_id res chain seq x y z
N MET A 1 -22.39 -20.64 4.94
CA MET A 1 -21.85 -19.94 3.74
C MET A 1 -21.41 -21.01 2.76
N ALA A 2 -21.76 -20.90 1.49
CA ALA A 2 -21.42 -21.91 0.49
C ALA A 2 -19.92 -21.83 0.12
N ASN A 3 -19.29 -22.99 -0.08
CA ASN A 3 -17.92 -23.09 -0.61
C ASN A 3 -17.89 -22.60 -2.07
N PHE A 4 -16.80 -21.95 -2.45
CA PHE A 4 -16.50 -21.66 -3.84
C PHE A 4 -16.14 -22.96 -4.58
N PRO A 5 -16.51 -23.07 -5.87
CA PRO A 5 -16.16 -24.25 -6.67
C PRO A 5 -14.64 -24.37 -6.88
N ASP A 6 -13.95 -23.23 -6.95
CA ASP A 6 -12.50 -23.12 -7.10
C ASP A 6 -11.92 -22.12 -6.09
N THR A 7 -10.64 -22.29 -5.72
CA THR A 7 -9.92 -21.34 -4.87
C THR A 7 -9.92 -19.95 -5.52
N GLN A 8 -10.39 -18.96 -4.76
CA GLN A 8 -10.35 -17.56 -5.16
C GLN A 8 -9.06 -16.95 -4.62
N TYR A 9 -8.15 -16.53 -5.49
CA TYR A 9 -6.87 -15.90 -5.14
C TYR A 9 -7.00 -14.37 -5.09
N ALA A 10 -6.05 -13.70 -4.40
CA ALA A 10 -5.99 -12.23 -4.34
C ALA A 10 -7.36 -11.60 -3.95
N VAL A 11 -7.99 -12.17 -2.91
CA VAL A 11 -9.31 -11.73 -2.48
C VAL A 11 -9.15 -10.48 -1.63
N HIS A 12 -9.34 -9.32 -2.26
CA HIS A 12 -9.52 -8.07 -1.55
C HIS A 12 -10.73 -8.20 -0.62
N ILE A 13 -10.53 -7.91 0.67
CA ILE A 13 -11.57 -7.99 1.69
C ILE A 13 -12.22 -6.62 1.86
N VAL A 14 -11.37 -5.60 2.00
CA VAL A 14 -11.78 -4.19 2.07
C VAL A 14 -10.83 -3.34 1.24
N ASN A 15 -11.39 -2.30 0.64
CA ASN A 15 -10.65 -1.20 0.05
C ASN A 15 -11.01 0.11 0.77
N PHE A 16 -10.15 1.10 0.63
CA PHE A 16 -10.42 2.48 0.98
C PHE A 16 -9.65 3.40 0.05
N THR A 17 -10.10 4.65 -0.06
CA THR A 17 -9.38 5.68 -0.80
C THR A 17 -8.76 6.67 0.17
N GLY A 18 -7.70 7.35 -0.23
CA GLY A 18 -7.16 8.50 0.48
C GLY A 18 -6.82 9.61 -0.49
N GLU A 19 -6.83 10.84 0.01
CA GLU A 19 -6.45 12.00 -0.77
C GLU A 19 -5.79 13.06 0.10
N LEU A 20 -5.07 13.96 -0.55
CA LEU A 20 -4.61 15.19 0.06
C LEU A 20 -5.69 16.28 0.03
N ALA A 21 -5.70 17.11 1.07
CA ALA A 21 -6.59 18.27 1.19
C ALA A 21 -6.18 19.47 0.31
N ASP A 22 -4.92 19.53 -0.16
CA ASP A 22 -4.32 20.69 -0.84
C ASP A 22 -3.94 20.40 -2.31
N LYS A 23 -4.88 19.85 -3.09
CA LYS A 23 -4.69 19.62 -4.54
C LYS A 23 -4.59 20.93 -5.36
N ASN A 24 -4.92 22.07 -4.75
CA ASN A 24 -5.29 23.30 -5.44
C ASN A 24 -4.57 24.55 -4.92
N GLU A 25 -3.28 24.49 -4.58
CA GLU A 25 -2.48 25.72 -4.72
C GLU A 25 -2.37 26.04 -6.21
N GLU A 26 -3.28 26.92 -6.67
CA GLU A 26 -3.39 27.40 -8.04
C GLU A 26 -2.00 27.73 -8.62
N GLY A 27 -1.68 27.10 -9.75
CA GLY A 27 -0.48 27.41 -10.54
C GLY A 27 0.75 26.53 -10.29
N LYS A 28 0.73 25.57 -9.35
CA LYS A 28 1.84 24.63 -9.13
C LYS A 28 1.44 23.18 -9.41
N ASP A 29 1.55 22.78 -10.67
CA ASP A 29 1.45 21.39 -11.14
C ASP A 29 2.73 20.58 -10.78
N ASP A 30 3.13 20.61 -9.51
CA ASP A 30 4.44 20.11 -9.07
C ASP A 30 4.42 18.73 -8.42
N GLY A 31 3.23 18.17 -8.13
CA GLY A 31 3.02 16.85 -7.55
C GLY A 31 3.79 16.60 -6.24
N PHE A 32 3.85 15.34 -5.82
CA PHE A 32 4.61 14.93 -4.63
C PHE A 32 5.81 14.09 -5.01
N ASN A 33 6.97 14.48 -4.48
CA ASN A 33 8.22 13.74 -4.65
C ASN A 33 8.32 12.58 -3.67
N LYS A 34 7.58 12.61 -2.56
CA LYS A 34 7.63 11.57 -1.55
C LYS A 34 6.28 11.41 -0.89
N VAL A 35 5.93 10.16 -0.59
CA VAL A 35 4.77 9.80 0.23
C VAL A 35 5.23 8.80 1.29
N VAL A 36 4.71 8.96 2.50
CA VAL A 36 4.91 8.06 3.62
C VAL A 36 3.56 7.53 4.06
N TYR A 37 3.46 6.21 4.13
CA TYR A 37 2.32 5.46 4.63
C TYR A 37 2.71 4.80 5.96
N PRO A 38 2.44 5.45 7.11
CA PRO A 38 2.67 4.81 8.40
C PRO A 38 1.56 3.78 8.66
N MET A 39 1.95 2.55 8.96
CA MET A 39 1.03 1.43 9.15
C MET A 39 1.36 0.67 10.43
N ASN A 40 0.33 0.26 11.17
CA ASN A 40 0.47 -0.54 12.38
C ASN A 40 -0.52 -1.70 12.35
N ILE A 41 -0.01 -2.92 12.15
CA ILE A 41 -0.83 -4.14 12.20
C ILE A 41 -0.99 -4.52 13.67
N LEU A 42 -2.21 -4.34 14.19
CA LEU A 42 -2.51 -4.49 15.62
C LEU A 42 -2.70 -5.96 16.02
N SER A 43 -3.39 -6.72 15.17
CA SER A 43 -3.61 -8.16 15.32
C SER A 43 -3.83 -8.81 13.96
N GLY A 44 -3.51 -10.09 13.85
CA GLY A 44 -3.67 -10.84 12.60
C GLY A 44 -2.72 -12.03 12.53
N PRO A 45 -2.77 -12.78 11.42
CA PRO A 45 -1.86 -13.88 11.18
C PRO A 45 -0.41 -13.39 11.09
N LYS A 46 0.48 -13.94 11.93
CA LYS A 46 1.94 -13.89 11.71
C LYS A 46 2.38 -15.01 10.76
N LYS A 47 1.70 -15.10 9.61
CA LYS A 47 1.91 -16.13 8.60
C LYS A 47 1.51 -15.60 7.23
N ARG A 48 2.00 -16.24 6.17
CA ARG A 48 1.71 -15.87 4.79
C ARG A 48 0.22 -16.04 4.52
N LYS A 49 -0.54 -14.94 4.53
CA LYS A 49 -2.01 -14.97 4.31
C LYS A 49 -2.57 -13.61 3.90
N ILE A 50 -2.32 -12.58 4.70
CA ILE A 50 -2.90 -11.25 4.52
C ILE A 50 -1.87 -10.27 4.00
N TYR A 51 -2.27 -9.44 3.04
CA TYR A 51 -1.51 -8.31 2.54
C TYR A 51 -2.18 -7.01 2.98
N TYR A 52 -1.41 -6.15 3.64
CA TYR A 52 -1.84 -4.81 4.05
C TYR A 52 -1.08 -3.81 3.18
N SER A 53 -1.80 -3.02 2.39
CA SER A 53 -1.19 -2.24 1.32
C SER A 53 -1.80 -0.85 1.17
N GLN A 54 -0.97 0.09 0.73
CA GLN A 54 -1.40 1.37 0.19
C GLN A 54 -0.74 1.62 -1.17
N ALA A 55 -1.46 2.32 -2.01
CA ALA A 55 -1.16 2.59 -3.39
C ALA A 55 -1.29 4.07 -3.69
N GLY A 56 -0.54 4.56 -4.67
CA GLY A 56 -0.62 5.94 -5.14
C GLY A 56 -0.60 6.03 -6.65
N PHE A 57 -1.13 7.14 -7.15
CA PHE A 57 -1.23 7.41 -8.59
C PHE A 57 -0.27 8.51 -9.01
N PHE A 58 -0.01 8.58 -10.31
CA PHE A 58 0.77 9.65 -10.92
C PHE A 58 -0.15 10.72 -11.52
N GLN A 59 0.31 11.97 -11.59
CA GLN A 59 -0.52 13.10 -12.03
C GLN A 59 -0.94 13.02 -13.50
N LYS A 60 -0.07 12.49 -14.35
CA LYS A 60 -0.17 12.56 -15.81
C LYS A 60 -0.10 11.19 -16.47
N SER A 61 -0.32 10.12 -15.71
CA SER A 61 -0.43 8.81 -16.33
C SER A 61 -1.69 8.76 -17.21
N ALA A 62 -1.63 7.98 -18.28
CA ALA A 62 -2.73 7.89 -19.25
C ALA A 62 -3.80 6.89 -18.80
N SER A 63 -3.46 5.96 -17.92
CA SER A 63 -4.37 4.97 -17.36
C SER A 63 -4.53 5.15 -15.85
N SER A 64 -5.73 4.86 -15.35
CA SER A 64 -5.99 4.69 -13.91
C SER A 64 -5.34 3.43 -13.34
N GLU A 65 -4.86 2.52 -14.20
CA GLU A 65 -4.11 1.31 -13.81
C GLU A 65 -2.61 1.60 -13.65
N ASP A 66 -2.13 2.75 -14.14
CA ASP A 66 -0.75 3.20 -13.95
C ASP A 66 -0.59 3.73 -12.52
N LEU A 67 -0.44 2.82 -11.57
CA LEU A 67 -0.31 3.08 -10.14
C LEU A 67 0.84 2.29 -9.54
N TYR A 68 1.30 2.70 -8.37
CA TYR A 68 2.20 1.89 -7.56
C TYR A 68 1.52 1.45 -6.27
N TYR A 69 2.00 0.37 -5.67
CA TYR A 69 1.65 0.00 -4.31
C TYR A 69 2.87 -0.33 -3.47
N THR A 70 2.69 -0.23 -2.16
CA THR A 70 3.64 -0.70 -1.16
C THR A 70 2.89 -1.23 0.06
N GLY A 71 3.44 -2.27 0.68
CA GLY A 71 2.75 -2.93 1.78
C GLY A 71 3.58 -4.01 2.45
N LEU A 72 2.93 -4.69 3.39
CA LEU A 72 3.53 -5.71 4.24
C LEU A 72 2.74 -7.03 4.14
N GLN A 73 3.45 -8.12 3.88
CA GLN A 73 2.95 -9.50 3.93
C GLN A 73 3.68 -10.26 5.05
N PRO A 74 3.06 -10.50 6.21
CA PRO A 74 3.65 -11.36 7.25
C PRO A 74 4.02 -12.74 6.69
N GLN A 75 5.09 -13.35 7.19
CA GLN A 75 5.57 -14.66 6.77
C GLN A 75 5.57 -15.65 7.95
N ASP A 76 5.67 -16.95 7.63
CA ASP A 76 5.51 -18.04 8.61
C ASP A 76 6.67 -18.13 9.62
N ASP A 77 7.84 -17.60 9.27
CA ASP A 77 9.05 -17.58 10.09
C ASP A 77 9.14 -16.36 11.03
N GLY A 78 8.07 -15.57 11.13
CA GLY A 78 8.04 -14.34 11.92
C GLY A 78 8.77 -13.16 11.25
N SER A 79 9.16 -13.29 9.98
CA SER A 79 9.57 -12.17 9.14
C SER A 79 8.37 -11.49 8.47
N VAL A 80 8.62 -10.37 7.78
CA VAL A 80 7.63 -9.72 6.92
C VAL A 80 8.26 -9.43 5.57
N ARG A 81 7.53 -9.73 4.49
CA ARG A 81 7.89 -9.32 3.13
C ARG A 81 7.33 -7.93 2.90
N ALA A 82 8.19 -6.95 2.66
CA ALA A 82 7.80 -5.62 2.22
C ALA A 82 7.85 -5.56 0.69
N LEU A 83 6.80 -5.04 0.07
CA LEU A 83 6.67 -4.91 -1.38
C LEU A 83 6.70 -3.45 -1.80
N PHE A 84 7.21 -3.21 -3.01
CA PHE A 84 7.13 -1.95 -3.71
C PHE A 84 7.05 -2.22 -5.21
N SER A 85 5.87 -2.02 -5.77
CA SER A 85 5.54 -2.45 -7.13
C SER A 85 4.81 -1.35 -7.87
N VAL A 86 4.93 -1.32 -9.18
CA VAL A 86 4.29 -0.35 -10.05
C VAL A 86 3.79 -1.03 -11.31
N PHE A 87 2.58 -0.68 -11.72
CA PHE A 87 1.96 -1.12 -12.95
C PHE A 87 2.09 -0.05 -14.02
N GLY A 88 2.14 -0.49 -15.27
CA GLY A 88 1.97 0.33 -16.46
C GLY A 88 3.10 0.20 -17.48
N LYS A 89 2.78 0.55 -18.72
CA LYS A 89 3.71 0.40 -19.85
C LYS A 89 4.87 1.39 -19.77
N GLY A 90 6.05 0.93 -20.16
CA GLY A 90 7.26 1.75 -20.17
C GLY A 90 7.97 1.85 -18.80
N VAL A 91 7.38 1.27 -17.76
CA VAL A 91 8.04 1.04 -16.47
C VAL A 91 9.26 0.13 -16.67
N LYS A 92 10.32 0.40 -15.90
CA LYS A 92 11.53 -0.44 -15.88
C LYS A 92 11.99 -0.66 -14.45
N LYS A 93 12.33 -1.90 -14.10
CA LYS A 93 13.10 -2.15 -12.88
C LYS A 93 14.47 -1.48 -12.94
N ILE A 94 14.98 -1.06 -11.79
CA ILE A 94 16.33 -0.48 -11.66
C ILE A 94 17.23 -1.41 -10.85
N ASP A 95 16.75 -1.91 -9.72
CA ASP A 95 17.53 -2.86 -8.93
C ASP A 95 17.47 -4.28 -9.50
N LYS A 96 18.58 -5.01 -9.34
CA LYS A 96 18.76 -6.37 -9.89
C LYS A 96 17.77 -7.38 -9.32
N HIS A 97 17.39 -7.26 -8.04
CA HIS A 97 16.50 -8.20 -7.36
C HIS A 97 15.01 -8.00 -7.67
N CYS A 98 14.65 -6.91 -8.36
CA CYS A 98 13.27 -6.67 -8.78
C CYS A 98 12.92 -7.49 -10.05
N THR A 99 11.63 -7.72 -10.27
CA THR A 99 11.09 -8.32 -11.50
C THR A 99 10.68 -7.26 -12.51
N SER A 100 10.48 -7.66 -13.76
CA SER A 100 10.12 -6.77 -14.88
C SER A 100 8.62 -6.79 -15.17
N ASP A 101 7.84 -7.15 -14.17
CA ASP A 101 6.38 -7.26 -14.15
C ASP A 101 5.88 -6.86 -12.76
N ALA A 102 4.60 -6.52 -12.67
CA ALA A 102 3.87 -6.41 -11.41
C ALA A 102 2.67 -7.34 -11.49
N ASP A 103 2.64 -8.36 -10.64
CA ASP A 103 1.55 -9.36 -10.56
C ASP A 103 1.20 -10.04 -11.90
N GLY A 104 2.20 -10.18 -12.78
CA GLY A 104 2.05 -10.77 -14.12
C GLY A 104 1.74 -9.76 -15.23
N ASP A 105 1.41 -8.52 -14.87
CA ASP A 105 1.12 -7.43 -15.80
C ASP A 105 2.34 -6.54 -16.07
N PRO A 106 2.31 -5.72 -17.14
CA PRO A 106 3.37 -4.77 -17.44
C PRO A 106 3.67 -3.87 -16.24
N GLY A 107 4.92 -3.84 -15.79
CA GLY A 107 5.29 -3.13 -14.58
C GLY A 107 6.68 -3.48 -14.06
N ALA A 108 6.88 -3.26 -12.77
CA ALA A 108 8.05 -3.75 -12.03
C ALA A 108 7.67 -3.98 -10.57
N SER A 109 8.26 -5.01 -9.96
CA SER A 109 7.97 -5.38 -8.58
C SER A 109 9.27 -5.65 -7.82
N CYS A 110 9.42 -5.03 -6.67
CA CYS A 110 10.55 -5.21 -5.76
C CYS A 110 10.04 -5.74 -4.43
N ALA A 111 10.81 -6.62 -3.79
CA ALA A 111 10.49 -7.08 -2.45
C ALA A 111 11.73 -7.41 -1.63
N VAL A 112 11.63 -7.23 -0.32
CA VAL A 112 12.66 -7.61 0.65
C VAL A 112 12.03 -8.30 1.86
N ILE A 113 12.77 -9.21 2.47
CA ILE A 113 12.40 -9.84 3.74
C ILE A 113 13.01 -9.06 4.90
N ILE A 114 12.17 -8.62 5.82
CA ILE A 114 12.58 -7.97 7.06
C ILE A 114 12.43 -8.98 8.20
N PRO A 115 13.51 -9.36 8.89
CA PRO A 115 13.43 -10.31 10.00
C PRO A 115 12.78 -9.66 11.23
N ASN A 116 12.32 -10.50 12.16
CA ASN A 116 11.81 -10.09 13.47
C ASN A 116 10.63 -9.12 13.42
N PHE A 117 9.68 -9.36 12.50
CA PHE A 117 8.45 -8.58 12.40
C PHE A 117 7.63 -8.68 13.69
N GLN A 118 7.06 -7.55 14.13
CA GLN A 118 6.22 -7.50 15.32
C GLN A 118 4.91 -6.76 15.02
N LEU A 119 3.83 -7.31 15.57
CA LEU A 119 2.54 -6.62 15.65
C LEU A 119 2.62 -5.48 16.66
N ASN A 120 1.67 -4.55 16.59
CA ASN A 120 1.62 -3.35 17.43
C ASN A 120 2.88 -2.47 17.30
N ARG A 121 3.50 -2.46 16.12
CA ARG A 121 4.59 -1.56 15.75
C ARG A 121 4.21 -0.77 14.51
N THR A 122 4.63 0.49 14.49
CA THR A 122 4.47 1.32 13.31
C THR A 122 5.64 1.07 12.36
N TYR A 123 5.30 0.78 11.11
CA TYR A 123 6.22 0.72 9.99
C TYR A 123 5.90 1.84 9.02
N LEU A 124 6.90 2.62 8.61
CA LEU A 124 6.75 3.67 7.61
C LEU A 124 7.08 3.07 6.25
N LEU A 125 6.10 2.93 5.36
CA LEU A 125 6.34 2.56 3.97
C LEU A 125 6.48 3.84 3.14
N ILE A 126 7.55 3.96 2.36
CA ILE A 126 7.92 5.21 1.70
C ILE A 126 8.09 4.95 0.21
N ALA A 127 7.49 5.82 -0.61
CA ALA A 127 7.82 5.98 -2.02
C ALA A 127 8.46 7.36 -2.21
N GLU A 128 9.64 7.41 -2.82
CA GLU A 128 10.44 8.63 -2.96
C GLU A 128 11.04 8.75 -4.36
N LEU A 129 10.87 9.91 -4.99
CA LEU A 129 11.51 10.28 -6.25
C LEU A 129 12.99 10.56 -5.97
N ASP A 130 13.84 9.62 -6.37
CA ASP A 130 15.29 9.74 -6.20
C ASP A 130 15.90 10.63 -7.28
N LYS A 131 15.46 10.46 -8.53
CA LYS A 131 15.99 11.23 -9.65
C LYS A 131 14.99 11.38 -10.79
N GLN A 132 14.89 12.59 -11.32
CA GLN A 132 14.23 12.86 -12.60
C GLN A 132 15.29 12.98 -13.70
N LEU A 133 15.12 12.20 -14.76
CA LEU A 133 15.97 12.17 -15.96
C LEU A 133 15.15 12.64 -17.17
N PRO A 134 15.79 12.97 -18.31
CA PRO A 134 15.08 13.47 -19.49
C PRO A 134 13.98 12.53 -20.03
N ASP A 135 14.12 11.22 -19.82
CA ASP A 135 13.21 10.18 -20.33
C ASP A 135 12.43 9.43 -19.24
N LYS A 136 12.84 9.52 -17.97
CA LYS A 136 12.26 8.72 -16.87
C LYS A 136 12.36 9.36 -15.49
N ASN A 137 11.45 8.96 -14.61
CA ASN A 137 11.48 9.27 -13.18
C ASN A 137 11.89 8.01 -12.40
N ILE A 138 12.94 8.08 -11.59
CA ILE A 138 13.42 6.97 -10.75
C ILE A 138 12.81 7.09 -9.35
N TRP A 139 12.11 6.06 -8.93
CA TRP A 139 11.45 5.97 -7.63
C TRP A 139 12.07 4.86 -6.78
N VAL A 140 12.22 5.12 -5.49
CA VAL A 140 12.80 4.20 -4.52
C VAL A 140 11.80 3.95 -3.40
N GLY A 141 11.65 2.67 -3.05
CA GLY A 141 10.81 2.19 -1.97
C GLY A 141 11.63 1.94 -0.72
N PHE A 142 11.13 2.37 0.43
CA PHE A 142 11.72 2.05 1.74
C PHE A 142 10.67 1.59 2.75
N VAL A 143 11.16 0.92 3.79
CA VAL A 143 10.41 0.58 4.98
C VAL A 143 11.24 0.94 6.21
N ILE A 144 10.64 1.63 7.18
CA ILE A 144 11.27 2.01 8.45
C ILE A 144 10.50 1.38 9.61
N ASP A 145 11.15 0.58 10.45
CA ASP A 145 10.60 0.19 11.76
C ASP A 145 10.83 1.34 12.75
N THR A 146 9.78 2.00 13.21
CA THR A 146 9.91 3.19 14.07
C THR A 146 10.41 2.86 15.47
N SER A 147 10.39 1.58 15.89
CA SER A 147 10.88 1.17 17.21
C SER A 147 12.40 1.20 17.33
N ASN A 148 13.11 1.08 16.20
CA ASN A 148 14.58 1.07 16.14
C ASN A 148 15.15 2.01 15.06
N ASN A 149 14.28 2.74 14.35
CA ASN A 149 14.61 3.63 13.23
C ASN A 149 15.40 2.97 12.08
N LYS A 150 15.35 1.64 11.95
CA LYS A 150 16.05 0.92 10.89
C LYS A 150 15.34 1.16 9.56
N LYS A 151 15.94 1.99 8.71
CA LYS A 151 15.54 2.18 7.30
C LYS A 151 16.09 1.04 6.45
N THR A 152 15.18 0.31 5.80
CA THR A 152 15.50 -0.77 4.85
C THR A 152 15.00 -0.36 3.47
N ARG A 153 15.86 -0.48 2.45
CA ARG A 153 15.48 -0.25 1.06
C ARG A 153 14.76 -1.48 0.51
N ILE A 154 13.58 -1.30 -0.05
CA ILE A 154 12.80 -2.36 -0.69
C ILE A 154 13.28 -2.58 -2.13
N GLY A 155 13.47 -1.49 -2.86
CA GLY A 155 14.03 -1.51 -4.20
C GLY A 155 13.72 -0.25 -4.99
N SER A 156 14.01 -0.24 -6.28
CA SER A 156 13.66 0.87 -7.17
C SER A 156 13.25 0.44 -8.58
N TRP A 157 12.40 1.28 -9.16
CA TRP A 157 11.92 1.20 -10.53
C TRP A 157 11.85 2.61 -11.12
N ALA A 158 11.67 2.69 -12.44
CA ALA A 158 11.54 3.93 -13.16
C ALA A 158 10.23 3.96 -13.95
N THR A 159 9.55 5.10 -13.95
CA THR A 159 8.37 5.37 -14.79
C THR A 159 8.74 6.30 -15.94
N PRO A 160 7.96 6.32 -17.04
CA PRO A 160 8.10 7.34 -18.07
C PRO A 160 8.03 8.75 -17.46
N VAL A 161 8.92 9.66 -17.87
CA VAL A 161 8.93 11.03 -17.32
C VAL A 161 7.57 11.74 -17.50
N GLY A 162 6.86 11.40 -18.58
CA GLY A 162 5.55 11.94 -18.93
C GLY A 162 4.44 11.61 -17.92
N TRP A 163 4.61 10.59 -17.06
CA TRP A 163 3.66 10.32 -15.97
C TRP A 163 3.67 11.41 -14.90
N GLY A 164 4.74 12.21 -14.83
CA GLY A 164 4.92 13.22 -13.80
C GLY A 164 5.20 12.60 -12.43
N LYS A 165 4.82 13.33 -11.39
CA LYS A 165 5.02 12.96 -9.98
C LYS A 165 3.76 12.34 -9.38
N LEU A 166 3.79 12.06 -8.09
CA LEU A 166 2.63 11.50 -7.40
C LEU A 166 1.51 12.54 -7.32
N SER A 167 0.27 12.09 -7.52
CA SER A 167 -0.92 12.96 -7.58
C SER A 167 -1.49 13.33 -6.22
N GLY A 168 -1.09 12.60 -5.16
CA GLY A 168 -1.71 12.72 -3.84
C GLY A 168 -3.05 11.98 -3.71
N ASN A 169 -3.49 11.29 -4.76
CA ASN A 169 -4.54 10.28 -4.65
C ASN A 169 -3.93 8.95 -4.22
N SER A 170 -4.66 8.21 -3.40
CA SER A 170 -4.27 6.89 -2.92
C SER A 170 -5.45 5.95 -2.81
N ILE A 171 -5.15 4.66 -2.89
CA ILE A 171 -6.04 3.57 -2.49
C ILE A 171 -5.28 2.76 -1.44
N GLY A 172 -5.99 2.11 -0.52
CA GLY A 172 -5.41 1.06 0.27
C GLY A 172 -6.37 -0.11 0.39
N PHE A 173 -5.82 -1.25 0.79
CA PHE A 173 -6.56 -2.48 0.84
C PHE A 173 -5.99 -3.46 1.87
N VAL A 174 -6.87 -4.36 2.31
CA VAL A 174 -6.50 -5.58 3.03
C VAL A 174 -6.99 -6.77 2.22
N GLU A 175 -6.08 -7.67 1.87
CA GLU A 175 -6.31 -8.76 0.92
C GLU A 175 -5.85 -10.10 1.49
N ASP A 176 -6.61 -11.16 1.23
CA ASP A 176 -6.11 -12.54 1.33
C ASP A 176 -5.47 -12.97 0.00
N PHE A 177 -4.15 -12.88 -0.06
CA PHE A 177 -3.41 -13.06 -1.31
C PHE A 177 -3.04 -14.52 -1.60
N ILE A 178 -3.18 -15.42 -0.61
CA ILE A 178 -2.95 -16.86 -0.80
C ILE A 178 -4.19 -17.53 -1.35
N GLY A 179 -5.36 -16.96 -1.07
CA GLY A 179 -6.64 -17.39 -1.59
C GLY A 179 -7.47 -18.18 -0.58
N VAL A 180 -8.76 -18.28 -0.90
CA VAL A 180 -9.79 -18.86 -0.05
C VAL A 180 -10.70 -19.79 -0.84
N ASN A 181 -11.15 -20.86 -0.19
CA ASN A 181 -12.18 -21.76 -0.74
C ASN A 181 -13.57 -21.38 -0.23
N ASN A 182 -13.65 -20.60 0.84
CA ASN A 182 -14.88 -20.03 1.36
C ASN A 182 -14.59 -18.72 2.12
N CYS A 183 -15.58 -17.85 2.26
CA CYS A 183 -15.38 -16.58 2.98
C CYS A 183 -15.12 -16.71 4.48
N ALA A 184 -15.43 -17.86 5.10
CA ALA A 184 -15.08 -18.11 6.49
C ALA A 184 -13.58 -18.45 6.67
N ASP A 185 -12.84 -18.69 5.58
CA ASP A 185 -11.38 -18.86 5.61
C ASP A 185 -10.64 -17.53 5.85
N ILE A 186 -11.33 -16.40 5.69
CA ILE A 186 -10.76 -15.07 5.94
C ILE A 186 -10.49 -14.93 7.43
N VAL A 187 -9.20 -14.83 7.77
CA VAL A 187 -8.75 -14.75 9.16
C VAL A 187 -8.97 -13.34 9.73
N ALA A 188 -9.31 -13.30 11.02
CA ALA A 188 -9.48 -12.04 11.73
C ALA A 188 -8.19 -11.22 11.74
N THR A 189 -8.31 -9.92 11.52
CA THR A 189 -7.18 -9.00 11.55
C THR A 189 -7.61 -7.56 11.81
N ARG A 190 -6.74 -6.82 12.48
CA ARG A 190 -6.90 -5.39 12.74
C ARG A 190 -5.66 -4.64 12.32
N VAL A 191 -5.86 -3.53 11.64
CA VAL A 191 -4.79 -2.66 11.16
C VAL A 191 -5.19 -1.20 11.33
N GLU A 192 -4.20 -0.41 11.72
CA GLU A 192 -4.26 1.04 11.73
C GLU A 192 -3.42 1.55 10.56
N PHE A 193 -4.09 2.13 9.57
CA PHE A 193 -3.44 2.99 8.59
C PHE A 193 -3.42 4.39 9.19
N LYS A 194 -2.23 4.91 9.50
CA LYS A 194 -2.08 6.24 10.12
C LYS A 194 -2.14 7.34 9.06
N PRO A 195 -2.30 8.62 9.45
CA PRO A 195 -2.33 9.73 8.51
C PRO A 195 -1.19 9.68 7.49
N ILE A 196 -1.51 9.91 6.22
CA ILE A 196 -0.56 9.81 5.12
C ILE A 196 0.22 11.12 5.03
N GLU A 197 1.53 11.06 4.96
CA GLU A 197 2.37 12.26 4.81
C GLU A 197 2.82 12.37 3.35
N HIS A 198 2.64 13.53 2.73
CA HIS A 198 3.16 13.80 1.39
C HIS A 198 4.11 14.98 1.41
N TYR A 199 5.16 14.93 0.59
CA TYR A 199 6.17 15.97 0.50
C TYR A 199 6.26 16.50 -0.93
N ARG A 200 6.10 17.82 -1.07
CA ARG A 200 6.34 18.54 -2.31
C ARG A 200 7.83 18.67 -2.61
N SER A 201 8.13 19.24 -3.78
CA SER A 201 9.50 19.45 -4.24
C SER A 201 10.31 20.39 -3.36
N ASP A 202 9.64 21.35 -2.71
CA ASP A 202 10.23 22.31 -1.77
C ASP A 202 10.35 21.74 -0.34
N GLY A 203 9.99 20.47 -0.14
CA GLY A 203 10.02 19.80 1.16
C GLY A 203 8.80 20.07 2.04
N ARG A 204 7.80 20.83 1.58
CA ARG A 204 6.58 21.10 2.35
C ARG A 204 5.80 19.80 2.58
N LEU A 205 5.53 19.53 3.86
CA LEU A 205 4.63 18.46 4.30
C LEU A 205 3.17 18.85 4.04
N VAL A 206 2.41 17.93 3.49
CA VAL A 206 0.96 18.01 3.33
C VAL A 206 0.35 16.74 3.90
N ASP A 207 -0.53 16.91 4.89
CA ASP A 207 -1.25 15.80 5.50
C ASP A 207 -2.37 15.30 4.59
N GLY A 208 -2.41 13.99 4.43
CA GLY A 208 -3.47 13.26 3.73
C GLY A 208 -4.51 12.72 4.69
N LYS A 209 -5.71 12.51 4.16
CA LYS A 209 -6.83 11.87 4.85
C LYS A 209 -7.24 10.61 4.12
N MET A 210 -7.67 9.60 4.87
CA MET A 210 -8.31 8.40 4.31
C MET A 210 -9.81 8.46 4.50
N ASN A 211 -10.55 7.95 3.51
CA ASN A 211 -11.98 7.72 3.56
C ASN A 211 -12.31 6.42 4.31
N LYS A 212 -13.58 6.25 4.68
CA LYS A 212 -14.06 5.01 5.30
C LYS A 212 -13.81 3.81 4.37
N ALA A 213 -13.44 2.67 4.95
CA ALA A 213 -13.30 1.43 4.19
C ALA A 213 -14.66 0.86 3.77
N TYR A 214 -14.66 0.13 2.66
CA TYR A 214 -15.82 -0.55 2.11
C TYR A 214 -15.44 -1.98 1.68
N GLY A 215 -16.40 -2.91 1.80
CA GLY A 215 -16.22 -4.30 1.40
C GLY A 215 -16.13 -4.43 -0.12
N VAL A 216 -15.34 -5.40 -0.58
CA VAL A 216 -15.11 -5.67 -2.01
C VAL A 216 -14.89 -7.17 -2.23
N GLY A 217 -14.78 -7.56 -3.51
CA GLY A 217 -14.43 -8.92 -3.91
C GLY A 217 -15.53 -9.95 -3.68
N VAL A 218 -15.19 -11.22 -3.85
CA VAL A 218 -16.12 -12.36 -3.76
C VAL A 218 -16.74 -12.56 -2.38
N CYS A 219 -16.15 -11.92 -1.36
CA CYS A 219 -16.56 -11.98 0.04
C CYS A 219 -17.23 -10.70 0.56
N ASP A 220 -17.52 -9.74 -0.31
CA ASP A 220 -18.30 -8.56 0.06
C ASP A 220 -19.66 -8.96 0.65
N GLY A 221 -20.05 -8.28 1.73
CA GLY A 221 -21.25 -8.56 2.52
C GLY A 221 -21.26 -9.90 3.28
N LYS A 222 -20.23 -10.74 3.16
CA LYS A 222 -20.16 -12.07 3.79
C LYS A 222 -19.18 -12.14 4.95
N VAL A 223 -18.14 -11.29 4.94
CA VAL A 223 -17.18 -11.15 6.04
C VAL A 223 -17.52 -9.88 6.81
N PRO A 224 -17.82 -9.96 8.11
CA PRO A 224 -18.07 -8.78 8.90
C PRO A 224 -16.79 -7.97 9.04
N PHE A 225 -16.87 -6.66 8.83
CA PHE A 225 -15.78 -5.73 9.10
C PHE A 225 -16.33 -4.42 9.64
N SER A 226 -15.48 -3.65 10.30
CA SER A 226 -15.78 -2.26 10.68
C SER A 226 -14.56 -1.37 10.42
N SER A 227 -14.80 -0.08 10.21
CA SER A 227 -13.72 0.89 10.05
C SER A 227 -14.06 2.23 10.68
N LYS A 228 -13.08 2.87 11.30
CA LYS A 228 -13.23 4.16 12.00
C LYS A 228 -12.12 5.12 11.56
N GLN A 229 -12.52 6.20 10.89
CA GLN A 229 -11.63 7.32 10.61
C GLN A 229 -11.37 8.11 11.90
N TYR A 230 -10.19 8.72 12.03
CA TYR A 230 -9.85 9.56 13.17
C TYR A 230 -8.91 10.71 12.78
N HIS A 231 -8.96 11.81 13.54
CA HIS A 231 -8.10 12.98 13.32
C HIS A 231 -6.63 12.65 13.68
N PRO A 232 -5.63 13.04 12.86
CA PRO A 232 -5.71 13.99 11.74
C PRO A 232 -5.98 13.41 10.34
N GLY A 233 -6.36 12.14 10.20
CA GLY A 233 -6.66 11.54 8.89
C GLY A 233 -6.43 10.03 8.79
N GLY A 234 -6.25 9.37 9.93
CA GLY A 234 -6.00 7.93 10.01
C GLY A 234 -7.28 7.11 9.90
N LEU A 235 -7.11 5.81 9.69
CA LEU A 235 -8.17 4.83 9.51
C LEU A 235 -7.82 3.54 10.26
N PHE A 236 -8.66 3.17 11.21
CA PHE A 236 -8.65 1.81 11.75
C PHE A 236 -9.57 0.91 10.94
N ILE A 237 -9.15 -0.33 10.74
CA ILE A 237 -9.92 -1.40 10.11
C ILE A 237 -9.86 -2.63 11.02
N ASP A 238 -11.02 -3.23 11.29
CA ASP A 238 -11.20 -4.50 11.97
C ASP A 238 -11.99 -5.43 11.04
N ILE A 239 -11.42 -6.59 10.72
CA ILE A 239 -12.02 -7.62 9.87
C ILE A 239 -12.20 -8.88 10.71
N ASN A 240 -13.42 -9.41 10.68
CA ASN A 240 -13.81 -10.70 11.24
C ASN A 240 -13.60 -10.88 12.76
N ASP A 241 -13.40 -9.81 13.53
CA ASP A 241 -13.24 -9.89 14.99
C ASP A 241 -14.49 -9.40 15.76
N GLY A 242 -15.37 -8.61 15.14
CA GLY A 242 -16.66 -8.20 15.74
C GLY A 242 -16.54 -7.41 17.05
N LEU A 243 -15.33 -7.04 17.47
CA LEU A 243 -15.06 -6.31 18.70
C LEU A 243 -15.23 -4.80 18.47
N SER A 244 -15.93 -4.15 19.39
CA SER A 244 -16.03 -2.69 19.45
C SER A 244 -14.68 -2.06 19.77
N TRP A 245 -14.37 -0.92 19.13
CA TRP A 245 -13.18 -0.10 19.35
C TRP A 245 -12.92 0.18 20.85
N PRO A 246 -11.65 0.24 21.31
CA PRO A 246 -11.32 0.84 22.59
C PRO A 246 -11.63 2.35 22.61
#